data_AF-A0A1C3WDT2-F1
#
_entry.id   AF-A0A1C3WDT2-F1
#
_cell.length_a   1.000
_cell.length_b   1.000
_cell.length_c   1.000
_cell.angle_alpha   90.00
_cell.angle_beta   90.00
_cell.angle_gamma   90.00
#
_symmetry.space_group_name_H-M   'P 1'
#
loop_
_entity.id
_entity.type
_entity.pdbx_description
1 polymer ?
#
loop_
_entity_poly.entity_id
_entity_poly.type
_entity_poly.pdbx_seq_one_letter_code
_entity_poly.pdbx_strand_id
1 'polypeptide(L)' 'MRNPQSDTDFRMLSEAVNAWFTFYSVEPDEQASNTLTSAALKLFDGGCRTVEDLSTMLIGTYVGVWATRINAPTSASIH' A
#
# COMPACT_ATOMS: atom_id res chain seq x y z
N MET A 1 3.51 29.74 -6.91
CA MET A 1 4.24 29.07 -5.81
C MET A 1 3.95 27.58 -5.92
N ARG A 2 4.93 26.75 -6.31
CA ARG A 2 4.81 25.28 -6.16
C ARG A 2 4.94 24.98 -4.67
N ASN A 3 3.94 24.30 -4.09
CA ASN A 3 3.96 23.91 -2.68
C ASN A 3 4.99 22.77 -2.51
N PRO A 4 6.14 22.97 -1.82
CA PRO A 4 7.18 21.95 -1.69
C PRO A 4 6.78 20.79 -0.76
N GLN A 5 5.64 20.90 -0.05
CA GLN A 5 5.15 19.84 0.84
C GLN A 5 4.73 18.60 0.06
N SER A 6 4.14 18.79 -1.14
CA SER A 6 3.60 17.70 -1.94
C SER A 6 4.63 16.66 -2.36
N ASP A 7 5.91 17.05 -2.53
CA ASP A 7 6.97 16.12 -2.93
C ASP A 7 7.35 15.17 -1.78
N THR A 8 7.44 15.72 -0.56
CA THR A 8 7.68 14.94 0.65
C THR A 8 6.48 14.04 0.95
N ASP A 9 5.26 14.58 0.85
CA ASP A 9 4.03 13.82 1.04
C ASP A 9 3.92 12.69 0.00
N PHE A 10 4.20 12.98 -1.27
CA PHE A 10 4.15 11.98 -2.35
C PHE A 10 5.21 10.89 -2.17
N ARG A 11 6.41 11.25 -1.70
CA ARG A 11 7.45 10.28 -1.35
C ARG A 11 7.02 9.40 -0.19
N MET A 12 6.45 9.97 0.87
CA MET A 12 5.95 9.20 2.01
C MET A 12 4.84 8.22 1.60
N LEU A 13 3.88 8.67 0.79
CA LEU A 13 2.82 7.83 0.25
C LEU A 13 3.39 6.70 -0.61
N SER A 14 4.36 7.00 -1.49
CA SER A 14 5.01 6.00 -2.35
C SER A 14 5.80 4.97 -1.54
N GLU A 15 6.52 5.39 -0.50
CA GLU A 15 7.24 4.46 0.39
C GLU A 15 6.28 3.56 1.17
N ALA A 16 5.15 4.10 1.65
CA ALA A 16 4.14 3.29 2.35
C ALA A 16 3.50 2.25 1.42
N VAL A 17 3.19 2.63 0.18
CA VAL A 17 2.67 1.72 -0.85
C VAL A 17 3.71 0.64 -1.20
N ASN A 18 4.98 1.02 -1.37
CA ASN A 18 6.06 0.07 -1.66
C ASN A 18 6.30 -0.91 -0.49
N ALA A 19 6.22 -0.43 0.76
CA ALA A 19 6.31 -1.27 1.95
C ALA A 19 5.18 -2.30 1.98
N TRP A 20 3.96 -1.93 1.57
CA TRP A 20 2.84 -2.85 1.43
C TRP A 20 3.14 -3.96 0.40
N PHE A 21 3.62 -3.60 -0.81
CA PHE A 21 3.98 -4.59 -1.83
C PHE A 21 5.10 -5.53 -1.38
N THR A 22 6.11 -4.98 -0.70
CA THR A 22 7.24 -5.75 -0.15
C THR A 22 6.76 -6.72 0.93
N PHE A 23 5.86 -6.28 1.81
CA PHE A 23 5.31 -7.12 2.89
C PHE A 23 4.55 -8.32 2.36
N TYR A 24 3.74 -8.13 1.31
CA TYR A 24 3.00 -9.22 0.66
C TYR A 24 3.82 -9.96 -0.42
N SER A 25 5.02 -9.48 -0.74
CA SER A 25 5.84 -9.95 -1.87
C SER A 25 5.04 -10.02 -3.18
N VAL A 26 4.18 -9.02 -3.42
CA VAL A 26 3.30 -8.91 -4.59
C VAL A 26 3.94 -7.99 -5.63
N GLU A 27 3.82 -8.34 -6.90
CA GLU A 27 4.27 -7.48 -7.98
C GLU A 27 3.47 -6.17 -8.03
N PRO A 28 4.14 -5.02 -8.20
CA PRO A 28 3.46 -3.73 -8.30
C PRO A 28 2.62 -3.69 -9.57
N ASP A 29 1.31 -3.78 -9.40
CA ASP A 29 0.33 -3.65 -10.48
C ASP A 29 -0.22 -2.21 -10.52
N GLU A 30 -0.51 -1.67 -11.71
CA GLU A 30 -0.95 -0.29 -11.88
C GLU A 30 -2.28 -0.01 -11.13
N GLN A 31 -3.23 -0.96 -11.17
CA GLN A 31 -4.50 -0.85 -10.44
C GLN A 31 -4.29 -0.92 -8.92
N ALA A 32 -3.45 -1.85 -8.45
CA ALA A 32 -3.09 -1.96 -7.04
C ALA A 32 -2.39 -0.68 -6.54
N SER A 33 -1.45 -0.17 -7.32
CA SER A 33 -0.70 1.07 -7.05
C SER A 33 -1.65 2.25 -6.89
N ASN A 34 -2.57 2.43 -7.83
CA ASN A 34 -3.52 3.54 -7.82
C ASN A 34 -4.52 3.44 -6.64
N THR A 35 -4.96 2.22 -6.32
CA THR A 35 -5.84 1.95 -5.18
C THR A 35 -5.16 2.24 -3.85
N LEU A 36 -3.95 1.73 -3.65
CA LEU A 36 -3.18 1.92 -2.42
C LEU A 36 -2.75 3.39 -2.26
N THR A 37 -2.37 4.07 -3.34
CA THR A 37 -2.06 5.51 -3.32
C THR A 37 -3.28 6.33 -2.91
N SER A 38 -4.45 6.04 -3.47
CA SER A 38 -5.71 6.71 -3.11
C SER A 38 -6.11 6.47 -1.66
N ALA A 39 -5.87 5.26 -1.14
CA ALA A 39 -6.12 4.93 0.25
C ALA A 39 -5.14 5.65 1.19
N ALA A 40 -3.86 5.68 0.84
CA ALA A 40 -2.84 6.38 1.59
C ALA A 40 -3.14 7.89 1.69
N LEU A 41 -3.67 8.50 0.63
CA LEU A 41 -4.13 9.89 0.65
C LEU A 41 -5.29 10.12 1.63
N LYS A 42 -6.26 9.20 1.71
CA LYS A 42 -7.37 9.28 2.67
C LYS A 42 -6.89 9.14 4.11
N LEU A 43 -5.92 8.26 4.35
CA LEU A 43 -5.30 8.11 5.67
C LEU A 43 -4.53 9.37 6.06
N PHE A 44 -3.81 9.96 5.11
CA PHE A 44 -3.10 11.22 5.32
C PHE A 44 -4.04 12.37 5.67
N ASP A 45 -5.16 12.49 4.97
CA ASP A 45 -6.24 13.45 5.30
C ASP A 45 -6.85 13.19 6.69
N GLY A 46 -6.93 11.92 7.09
CA GLY A 46 -7.36 11.49 8.42
C GLY A 46 -6.36 11.75 9.56
N GLY A 47 -5.15 12.24 9.26
CA GLY A 47 -4.14 12.61 10.26
C GLY A 47 -2.90 11.69 10.30
N CYS A 48 -2.83 10.66 9.46
CA CYS A 48 -1.66 9.78 9.36
C CYS A 48 -0.50 10.52 8.68
N ARG A 49 0.54 10.91 9.42
CA ARG A 49 1.67 11.69 8.88
C ARG A 49 3.00 10.94 8.80
N THR A 50 3.01 9.63 9.03
CA THR A 50 4.23 8.82 8.99
C THR A 50 4.07 7.64 8.04
N VAL A 51 5.18 7.24 7.40
CA VAL A 51 5.23 6.10 6.48
C VAL A 51 4.82 4.80 7.18
N GLU A 52 5.30 4.59 8.41
CA GLU A 52 4.97 3.40 9.21
C GLU A 52 3.47 3.30 9.53
N ASP A 53 2.83 4.42 9.88
CA ASP A 53 1.40 4.44 10.20
C ASP A 53 0.56 4.21 8.94
N LEU A 54 0.90 4.89 7.83
CA LEU A 54 0.27 4.68 6.53
C LEU A 54 0.41 3.22 6.06
N SER A 55 1.62 2.65 6.10
CA SER A 55 1.85 1.26 5.69
C SER A 55 1.13 0.27 6.61
N THR A 56 1.15 0.47 7.92
CA THR A 56 0.41 -0.37 8.88
C THR A 56 -1.10 -0.33 8.62
N MET A 57 -1.66 0.86 8.37
CA MET A 57 -3.06 1.04 8.05
C MET A 57 -3.42 0.43 6.69
N LEU A 58 -2.57 0.57 5.67
CA LEU A 58 -2.74 -0.08 4.37
C LEU A 58 -2.71 -1.60 4.51
N ILE A 59 -1.77 -2.15 5.29
CA ILE A 59 -1.66 -3.58 5.57
C ILE A 59 -2.94 -4.05 6.26
N GLY A 60 -3.36 -3.41 7.36
CA GLY A 60 -4.57 -3.79 8.10
C GLY A 60 -5.87 -3.65 7.31
N THR A 61 -5.97 -2.66 6.41
CA THR A 61 -7.18 -2.42 5.63
C THR A 61 -7.28 -3.34 4.41
N TYR A 62 -6.16 -3.54 3.70
CA TYR A 62 -6.13 -4.27 2.43
C TYR A 62 -5.67 -5.73 2.57
N VAL A 63 -5.27 -6.18 3.76
CA VAL A 63 -4.99 -7.61 4.04
C VAL A 63 -6.14 -8.51 3.60
N GLY A 64 -7.40 -8.14 3.89
CA GLY A 64 -8.55 -9.01 3.60
C GLY A 64 -8.89 -9.10 2.11
N VAL A 65 -8.77 -7.99 1.38
CA VAL A 65 -9.06 -7.92 -0.06
C VAL A 65 -8.06 -8.75 -0.86
N TRP A 66 -6.78 -8.70 -0.49
CA TRP A 66 -5.73 -9.43 -1.21
C TRP A 66 -5.50 -10.83 -0.65
N ALA A 67 -5.66 -11.07 0.66
CA ALA A 67 -5.60 -12.43 1.22
C ALA A 67 -6.61 -13.35 0.54
N THR A 68 -7.81 -12.86 0.18
CA THR A 68 -8.79 -13.68 -0.56
C THR A 68 -8.31 -14.03 -1.98
N ARG A 69 -7.53 -13.15 -2.62
CA ARG A 69 -6.95 -13.38 -3.96
C ARG A 69 -5.73 -14.32 -3.91
N ILE A 70 -4.89 -14.19 -2.88
CA ILE A 70 -3.67 -15.00 -2.68
C ILE A 70 -3.99 -16.39 -2.09
N ASN A 71 -5.09 -16.55 -1.35
CA ASN A 71 -5.56 -17.86 -0.85
C ASN A 71 -6.35 -18.68 -1.89
N ALA A 72 -6.50 -18.20 -3.13
CA ALA A 72 -6.77 -19.12 -4.23
C ALA A 72 -5.50 -19.97 -4.40
N PRO A 73 -5.56 -21.29 -4.18
CA PRO A 73 -4.40 -22.09 -3.86
C PRO A 73 -3.38 -22.00 -4.98
N THR A 74 -2.26 -21.32 -4.73
CA THR A 74 -1.01 -21.79 -5.31
C THR A 74 -0.70 -23.10 -4.61
N SER A 75 -1.42 -24.16 -4.99
CA SER A 75 -0.94 -25.53 -4.87
C SER A 75 0.37 -25.55 -5.65
N ALA A 76 1.46 -25.18 -4.99
CA ALA A 76 2.75 -25.73 -5.27
C ALA A 76 2.59 -27.22 -5.05
N SER A 77 2.19 -27.93 -6.12
CA SER A 77 2.26 -29.37 -6.18
C SER A 77 3.74 -29.71 -6.15
N ILE A 78 4.27 -29.85 -4.95
CA ILE A 78 5.55 -30.49 -4.69
C ILE A 78 5.19 -31.83 -4.07
N HIS A 79 4.99 -32.85 -4.92
CA HIS A 79 5.58 -34.19 -4.80
C HIS A 79 5.15 -35.07 -5.98
#